data_AF-X7ZXN7-F1
#
_entry.id   AF-X7ZXN7-F1
#
_cell.length_a   1.000
_cell.length_b   1.000
_cell.length_c   1.000
_cell.angle_alpha   90.00
_cell.angle_beta   90.00
_cell.angle_gamma   90.00
#
_symmetry.space_group_name_H-M   'P 1'
#
loop_
_entity.id
_entity.type
_entity.pdbx_description
1 polymer ?
#
loop_
_entity_poly.entity_id
_entity_poly.type
_entity_poly.pdbx_seq_one_letter_code
_entity_poly.pdbx_strand_id
1 'polypeptide(L)'
;MMSTTEVTETASAEPTFEELAKRVDDAIAATQELDSSSRAVAEELKAAIEAIHRAGLVTIVRRLRADEATRGVLFELVDDPVVRLLFSLHEIVRPDPTTQATRVLQSVRRRCRATAATSPWCASRMAQPSCACRVPATAARCRR
;
A
#
# COMPACT_ATOMS: atom_id res chain seq x y z
N MET A 1 30.38 20.64 -47.68
CA MET A 1 30.67 19.43 -46.88
C MET A 1 30.48 19.75 -45.41
N MET A 2 29.28 19.56 -44.88
CA MET A 2 29.03 19.30 -43.46
C MET A 2 27.88 18.29 -43.45
N SER A 3 28.20 17.06 -43.08
CA SER A 3 27.28 15.94 -43.06
C SER A 3 26.23 16.16 -41.98
N THR A 4 24.96 16.20 -42.39
CA THR A 4 23.83 15.98 -41.49
C THR A 4 24.03 14.62 -40.85
N THR A 5 24.34 14.61 -39.56
CA THR A 5 24.28 13.38 -38.78
C THR A 5 22.80 13.22 -38.42
N GLU A 6 22.08 12.42 -39.21
CA GLU A 6 20.82 11.85 -38.77
C GLU A 6 21.14 10.98 -37.56
N VAL A 7 20.93 11.53 -36.37
CA VAL A 7 20.75 10.71 -35.19
C VAL A 7 19.43 9.99 -35.42
N THR A 8 19.52 8.77 -35.94
CA THR A 8 18.44 7.79 -35.87
C THR A 8 18.27 7.44 -34.39
N GLU A 9 17.61 8.34 -33.67
CA GLU A 9 17.04 8.06 -32.37
C GLU A 9 15.98 7.00 -32.62
N THR A 10 16.29 5.77 -32.27
CA THR A 10 15.28 4.73 -32.08
C THR A 10 14.38 5.28 -31.00
N ALA A 11 13.27 5.90 -31.43
CA ALA A 11 12.19 6.33 -30.57
C ALA A 11 11.56 5.07 -29.96
N SER A 12 12.20 4.55 -28.92
CA SER A 12 11.56 3.62 -28.00
C SER A 12 10.51 4.47 -27.29
N ALA A 13 9.26 4.38 -27.74
CA ALA A 13 8.14 4.98 -27.02
C ALA A 13 8.21 4.49 -25.57
N GLU A 14 8.34 5.41 -24.62
CA GLU A 14 8.28 5.05 -23.21
C GLU A 14 6.93 4.38 -22.94
N PRO A 15 6.91 3.24 -22.22
CA PRO A 15 5.66 2.54 -21.94
C PRO A 15 4.74 3.43 -21.11
N THR A 16 3.46 3.41 -21.45
CA THR A 16 2.42 4.11 -20.69
C THR A 16 2.29 3.56 -19.27
N PHE A 17 1.71 4.35 -18.37
CA PHE A 17 1.44 3.93 -16.99
C PHE A 17 0.60 2.64 -16.94
N GLU A 18 -0.43 2.54 -17.78
CA GLU A 18 -1.31 1.38 -17.88
C GLU A 18 -0.56 0.12 -18.33
N GLU A 19 0.37 0.25 -19.29
CA GLU A 19 1.20 -0.87 -19.76
C GLU A 19 2.17 -1.34 -18.68
N LEU A 20 2.77 -0.41 -17.93
CA LEU A 20 3.61 -0.73 -16.78
C LEU A 20 2.82 -1.45 -15.68
N ALA A 21 1.64 -0.93 -15.32
CA ALA A 21 0.78 -1.53 -14.31
C ALA A 21 0.35 -2.94 -14.70
N LYS A 22 -0.12 -3.11 -15.95
CA LYS A 22 -0.49 -4.42 -16.49
C LYS A 22 0.68 -5.40 -16.43
N ARG A 23 1.88 -4.97 -16.83
CA ARG A 23 3.07 -5.83 -16.77
C ARG A 23 3.42 -6.26 -15.35
N VAL A 24 3.23 -5.39 -14.35
CA VAL A 24 3.42 -5.74 -12.95
C VAL A 24 2.37 -6.76 -12.49
N ASP A 25 1.09 -6.55 -12.83
CA ASP A 25 0.00 -7.48 -12.49
C ASP A 25 0.21 -8.86 -13.12
N ASP A 26 0.55 -8.90 -14.41
CA ASP A 26 0.84 -10.13 -15.14
C ASP A 26 2.05 -10.88 -14.53
N ALA A 27 3.11 -10.15 -14.14
CA ALA A 27 4.28 -10.75 -13.48
C ALA A 27 3.97 -11.29 -12.07
N ILE A 28 3.11 -10.59 -11.31
CA ILE A 28 2.64 -11.07 -10.01
C ILE A 28 1.83 -12.34 -10.21
N ALA A 29 0.91 -12.38 -11.17
CA ALA A 29 0.12 -13.57 -11.49
C ALA A 29 1.02 -14.76 -11.86
N ALA A 30 1.98 -14.56 -12.76
CA ALA A 30 2.94 -15.59 -13.14
C ALA A 30 3.77 -16.11 -11.96
N THR A 31 4.16 -15.24 -11.02
CA THR A 31 4.88 -15.63 -9.80
C THR A 31 4.03 -16.56 -8.90
N GLN A 32 2.71 -16.39 -8.90
CA GLN A 32 1.79 -17.25 -8.15
C GLN A 32 1.57 -18.63 -8.79
N GLU A 33 2.01 -18.84 -10.03
CA GLU A 33 1.96 -20.14 -10.72
C GLU A 33 3.23 -20.97 -10.49
N LEU A 34 4.31 -20.35 -9.99
CA LEU A 34 5.56 -21.03 -9.68
C LEU A 34 5.44 -22.00 -8.51
N ASP A 35 6.33 -23.00 -8.47
CA ASP A 35 6.51 -23.84 -7.27
C ASP A 35 6.96 -23.02 -6.06
N SER A 36 6.81 -23.57 -4.86
CA SER A 36 7.07 -22.84 -3.61
C SER A 36 8.51 -22.37 -3.47
N SER A 37 9.49 -23.15 -3.95
CA SER A 37 10.91 -22.78 -3.87
C SER A 37 11.21 -21.63 -4.83
N SER A 38 10.76 -21.71 -6.07
CA SER A 38 10.98 -20.65 -7.07
C SER A 38 10.25 -19.37 -6.69
N ARG A 39 9.04 -19.47 -6.14
CA ARG A 39 8.28 -18.30 -5.65
C ARG A 39 9.00 -17.60 -4.52
N ALA A 40 9.54 -18.34 -3.55
CA ALA A 40 10.29 -17.75 -2.44
C ALA A 40 11.53 -16.97 -2.92
N VAL A 41 12.25 -17.50 -3.91
CA VAL A 41 13.41 -16.79 -4.51
C VAL A 41 12.97 -15.51 -5.23
N ALA A 42 11.87 -15.56 -5.99
CA ALA A 42 11.33 -14.38 -6.68
C ALA A 42 10.84 -13.29 -5.71
N GLU A 43 10.16 -13.69 -4.63
CA GLU A 43 9.70 -12.78 -3.58
C GLU A 43 10.87 -12.14 -2.82
N GLU A 44 11.93 -12.90 -2.52
CA GLU A 44 13.15 -12.37 -1.90
C GLU A 44 13.86 -11.37 -2.83
N LEU A 45 13.99 -11.69 -4.12
CA LEU A 45 14.56 -10.75 -5.09
C LEU A 45 13.77 -9.45 -5.16
N LYS A 46 12.43 -9.55 -5.24
CA LYS A 46 11.54 -8.39 -5.23
C LYS A 46 11.74 -7.55 -3.97
N ALA A 47 11.78 -8.18 -2.80
CA ALA A 47 11.99 -7.50 -1.53
C ALA A 47 13.35 -6.78 -1.47
N ALA A 48 14.42 -7.42 -1.93
CA ALA A 48 15.76 -6.84 -1.97
C ALA A 48 15.83 -5.61 -2.89
N ILE A 49 15.21 -5.68 -4.08
CA ILE A 49 15.11 -4.57 -5.03
C ILE A 49 14.30 -3.42 -4.41
N GLU A 50 13.14 -3.71 -3.82
CA GLU A 50 12.29 -2.69 -3.19
C GLU A 50 12.98 -1.99 -2.00
N ALA A 51 13.80 -2.72 -1.24
CA ALA A 51 14.57 -2.14 -0.14
C ALA A 51 15.59 -1.10 -0.63
N ILE A 52 16.31 -1.41 -1.72
CA ILE A 52 17.28 -0.48 -2.33
C ILE A 52 16.56 0.73 -2.93
N HIS A 53 15.46 0.52 -3.65
CA HIS A 53 14.63 1.60 -4.19
C HIS A 53 14.19 2.55 -3.08
N ARG A 54 13.63 2.01 -1.99
CA ARG A 54 13.19 2.80 -0.85
C ARG A 54 14.33 3.60 -0.22
N ALA A 55 15.50 3.00 -0.02
CA ALA A 55 16.65 3.68 0.56
C ALA A 55 17.11 4.88 -0.30
N GLY A 56 17.15 4.70 -1.63
CA GLY A 56 17.47 5.76 -2.59
C GLY A 56 16.43 6.88 -2.59
N LEU A 57 15.15 6.52 -2.75
CA LEU A 57 14.05 7.49 -2.82
C LEU A 57 13.91 8.30 -1.53
N VAL A 58 14.06 7.68 -0.35
CA VAL A 58 14.05 8.40 0.94
C VAL A 58 15.19 9.42 1.00
N THR A 59 16.38 9.07 0.50
CA THR A 59 17.53 9.99 0.46
C THR A 59 17.25 11.17 -0.46
N ILE A 60 16.70 10.93 -1.64
CA ILE A 60 16.34 11.96 -2.61
C ILE A 60 15.28 12.90 -2.02
N VAL A 61 14.16 12.36 -1.53
CA VAL A 61 13.06 13.17 -0.97
C VAL A 61 13.52 13.98 0.23
N ARG A 62 14.37 13.42 1.12
CA ARG A 62 14.94 14.17 2.24
C ARG A 62 15.76 15.37 1.78
N ARG A 63 16.60 15.22 0.76
CA ARG A 63 17.41 16.31 0.22
C ARG A 63 16.53 17.37 -0.46
N LEU A 64 15.56 16.96 -1.28
CA LEU A 64 14.64 17.88 -1.97
C LEU A 64 13.75 18.67 -0.99
N ARG A 65 13.39 18.09 0.15
CA ARG A 65 12.60 18.81 1.19
C ARG A 65 13.43 19.77 2.03
N ALA A 66 14.73 19.51 2.18
CA ALA A 66 15.61 20.30 3.04
C ALA A 66 15.89 21.70 2.47
N ASP A 67 15.89 21.84 1.15
CA ASP A 67 16.04 23.11 0.45
C ASP A 67 14.66 23.65 0.03
N GLU A 68 14.38 24.92 0.36
CA GLU A 68 13.13 25.59 -0.01
C GLU A 68 12.98 25.71 -1.53
N ALA A 69 14.09 25.94 -2.26
CA ALA A 69 14.08 26.11 -3.70
C ALA A 69 13.63 24.85 -4.46
N THR A 70 13.93 23.66 -3.91
CA THR A 70 13.57 22.38 -4.54
C THR A 70 12.27 21.79 -3.99
N ARG A 71 11.70 22.36 -2.93
CA ARG A 71 10.48 21.82 -2.31
C ARG A 71 9.27 21.92 -3.24
N GLY A 72 9.17 23.01 -4.02
CA GLY A 72 8.13 23.16 -5.04
C GLY A 72 8.18 22.05 -6.10
N VAL A 73 9.38 21.77 -6.60
CA VAL A 73 9.62 20.70 -7.60
C VAL A 73 9.19 19.33 -7.09
N LEU A 74 9.40 19.03 -5.80
CA LEU A 74 8.93 17.77 -5.23
C LEU A 74 7.40 17.63 -5.32
N PHE A 75 6.65 18.72 -5.14
CA PHE A 75 5.18 18.66 -5.25
C PHE A 75 4.74 18.47 -6.69
N GLU A 76 5.37 19.15 -7.65
CA GLU A 76 5.12 18.94 -9.08
C GLU A 76 5.40 17.49 -9.49
N LEU A 77 6.49 16.88 -9.00
CA LEU A 77 6.79 15.47 -9.24
C LEU A 77 5.72 14.53 -8.68
N VAL A 78 5.13 14.84 -7.52
CA VAL A 78 4.06 14.03 -6.92
C VAL A 78 2.75 14.15 -7.69
N ASP A 79 2.62 15.11 -8.62
CA ASP A 79 1.48 15.22 -9.51
C ASP A 79 1.52 14.24 -10.68
N ASP A 80 2.70 13.72 -11.02
CA ASP A 80 2.84 12.61 -11.95
C ASP A 80 2.29 11.29 -11.36
N PRO A 81 1.42 10.55 -12.06
CA PRO A 81 0.79 9.34 -11.53
C PRO A 81 1.78 8.19 -11.29
N VAL A 82 2.84 8.07 -12.10
CA VAL A 82 3.88 7.04 -11.95
C VAL A 82 4.69 7.32 -10.69
N VAL A 83 5.12 8.57 -10.49
CA VAL A 83 5.87 8.99 -9.30
C VAL A 83 5.01 8.86 -8.04
N ARG A 84 3.74 9.25 -8.11
CA ARG A 84 2.79 9.10 -7.00
C ARG A 84 2.60 7.64 -6.61
N LEU A 85 2.46 6.75 -7.59
CA LEU A 85 2.38 5.31 -7.35
C LEU A 85 3.68 4.81 -6.70
N LEU A 86 4.85 5.16 -7.24
CA LEU A 86 6.16 4.74 -6.73
C LEU A 86 6.35 5.16 -5.26
N PHE A 87 6.03 6.41 -4.92
CA PHE A 87 6.12 6.87 -3.54
C PHE A 87 5.10 6.21 -2.62
N SER A 88 3.92 5.85 -3.13
CA SER A 88 2.91 5.11 -2.37
C SER A 88 3.34 3.68 -2.10
N LEU A 89 3.91 2.98 -3.10
CA LEU A 89 4.44 1.62 -2.98
C LEU A 89 5.56 1.54 -1.93
N HIS A 90 6.41 2.56 -1.85
CA HIS A 90 7.50 2.62 -0.87
C HIS A 90 7.12 3.29 0.46
N GLU A 91 5.84 3.60 0.67
CA GLU A 91 5.30 4.24 1.87
C GLU A 91 5.98 5.59 2.21
N ILE A 92 6.46 6.29 1.18
CA ILE A 92 7.09 7.61 1.30
C ILE A 92 6.03 8.69 1.45
N VAL A 93 4.92 8.55 0.72
CA VAL A 93 3.71 9.36 0.93
C VAL A 93 2.90 8.71 2.04
N ARG A 94 2.61 9.47 3.10
CA ARG A 94 1.75 8.98 4.18
C ARG A 94 0.33 8.86 3.63
N PRO A 95 -0.35 7.70 3.76
CA PRO A 95 -1.77 7.62 3.45
C PRO A 95 -2.53 8.63 4.31
N ASP A 96 -3.65 9.14 3.81
CA ASP A 96 -4.44 10.08 4.59
C ASP A 96 -4.83 9.45 5.96
N PRO A 97 -4.99 10.27 7.01
CA PRO A 97 -5.21 9.76 8.37
C PRO A 97 -6.44 8.84 8.49
N THR A 98 -7.46 9.05 7.66
CA THR A 98 -8.69 8.25 7.69
C THR A 98 -8.50 6.88 7.05
N THR A 99 -7.75 6.81 5.95
CA THR A 99 -7.32 5.53 5.35
C THR A 99 -6.43 4.75 6.32
N GLN A 100 -5.50 5.42 7.00
CA GLN A 100 -4.64 4.77 7.99
C GLN A 100 -5.46 4.22 9.17
N ALA A 101 -6.37 5.01 9.74
CA ALA A 101 -7.25 4.58 10.82
C ALA A 101 -8.12 3.38 10.40
N THR A 102 -8.66 3.41 9.18
CA THR A 102 -9.50 2.32 8.64
C THR A 102 -8.70 1.02 8.52
N ARG A 103 -7.47 1.05 8.01
CA ARG A 103 -6.58 -0.13 7.92
C ARG A 103 -6.30 -0.73 9.30
N VAL A 104 -5.98 0.12 10.29
CA VAL A 104 -5.73 -0.31 11.67
C VAL A 104 -6.98 -0.96 12.26
N LEU A 105 -8.15 -0.32 12.13
CA LEU A 105 -9.41 -0.86 12.64
C LEU A 105 -9.79 -2.20 11.99
N GLN A 106 -9.54 -2.38 10.70
CA GLN A 106 -9.75 -3.65 10.02
C GLN A 106 -8.85 -4.77 10.60
N SER A 107 -7.59 -4.47 10.89
CA SER A 107 -6.66 -5.44 11.49
C SER A 107 -7.09 -5.86 12.90
N VAL A 108 -7.52 -4.90 13.73
CA VAL A 108 -8.02 -5.17 15.10
C VAL A 108 -9.34 -5.93 15.04
N ARG A 109 -10.28 -5.56 14.15
CA ARG A 109 -11.55 -6.28 13.97
C ARG A 109 -11.34 -7.74 13.59
N ARG A 110 -10.39 -8.03 12.69
CA ARG A 110 -10.03 -9.41 12.33
C ARG A 110 -9.48 -10.18 13.54
N ARG A 111 -8.56 -9.56 14.30
CA ARG A 111 -8.00 -10.14 15.53
C ARG A 111 -9.09 -10.41 16.57
N CYS A 112 -9.98 -9.45 16.83
CA CYS A 112 -11.10 -9.62 17.76
C CYS A 112 -12.05 -10.74 17.32
N ARG A 113 -12.35 -10.87 16.02
CA ARG A 113 -13.17 -11.98 15.50
C ARG A 113 -12.50 -13.34 15.67
N ALA A 114 -11.20 -13.44 15.38
CA ALA A 114 -10.43 -14.66 15.56
C ALA A 114 -10.37 -15.10 17.03
N THR A 115 -10.18 -14.14 17.96
CA THR A 115 -10.17 -14.41 19.41
C THR A 115 -11.57 -14.65 19.99
N ALA A 116 -12.62 -14.05 19.43
CA ALA A 116 -14.00 -14.31 19.85
C ALA A 116 -14.44 -15.74 19.55
N ALA A 117 -13.93 -16.34 18.46
CA ALA A 117 -14.18 -17.74 18.12
C ALA A 117 -13.49 -18.73 19.08
N THR A 118 -12.47 -18.31 19.82
CA THR A 118 -11.66 -19.14 20.72
C THR A 118 -11.85 -18.80 22.21
N SER A 119 -12.59 -17.73 22.53
CA SER A 119 -12.82 -17.31 23.92
C SER A 119 -14.03 -18.03 24.55
N PRO A 120 -13.87 -18.65 25.74
CA PRO A 120 -14.98 -19.30 26.46
C PRO A 120 -16.09 -18.32 26.91
N TRP A 121 -15.82 -17.02 26.90
CA TRP A 121 -16.80 -15.97 27.17
C TRP A 121 -17.88 -15.80 26.06
N CYS A 122 -17.62 -16.24 24.82
CA CYS A 122 -18.61 -16.20 23.72
C CYS A 122 -19.50 -17.45 23.69
N ALA A 123 -18.97 -18.63 24.04
CA ALA A 123 -19.72 -19.88 24.05
C ALA A 123 -20.87 -19.87 25.08
N SER A 124 -20.69 -19.18 26.21
CA SER A 124 -21.69 -19.08 27.29
C SER A 124 -22.82 -18.08 27.00
N ARG A 125 -22.73 -17.26 25.94
CA ARG A 125 -23.75 -16.24 25.60
C ARG A 125 -24.56 -16.55 24.33
N MET A 126 -24.14 -17.50 23.49
CA MET A 126 -24.94 -17.97 22.33
C MET A 126 -25.91 -19.13 22.67
N ALA A 127 -25.93 -19.60 23.92
CA ALA A 127 -26.87 -20.63 24.39
C ALA A 127 -28.16 -20.09 25.03
N GLN A 128 -28.43 -18.77 24.96
CA GLN A 128 -29.72 -18.19 25.39
C GLN A 128 -30.54 -17.79 24.15
N PRO A 129 -31.71 -18.42 23.90
CA PRO A 129 -32.52 -18.19 22.70
C PRO A 129 -33.35 -16.88 22.73
N SER A 130 -33.09 -15.97 23.68
CA SER A 130 -33.95 -14.81 23.93
C SER A 130 -33.18 -13.50 24.05
N CYS A 131 -32.37 -13.14 23.05
CA CYS A 131 -31.85 -11.77 22.94
C CYS A 131 -31.79 -11.35 21.48
N ALA A 132 -32.92 -10.87 20.97
CA ALA A 132 -32.92 -9.89 19.89
C ALA A 132 -32.01 -8.72 20.28
N CYS A 133 -31.10 -8.33 19.40
CA CYS A 133 -30.26 -7.15 19.54
C CYS A 133 -31.12 -5.88 19.64
N ARG A 134 -31.62 -5.55 20.83
CA ARG A 134 -32.21 -4.25 21.14
C ARG A 134 -31.10 -3.39 21.72
N VAL A 135 -30.56 -2.50 20.89
CA VAL A 135 -29.68 -1.41 21.36
C VAL A 135 -30.54 -0.48 22.23
N PRO A 136 -30.23 -0.25 23.52
CA PRO A 136 -30.96 0.77 24.26
C PRO A 136 -30.31 2.12 23.95
N ALA A 137 -31.06 2.94 23.22
CA ALA A 137 -30.93 4.38 23.26
C ALA A 137 -31.32 4.87 24.67
N THR A 138 -30.57 5.83 25.19
CA THR A 138 -30.93 6.82 26.22
C THR A 138 -31.30 6.36 27.65
N ALA A 139 -30.50 6.90 28.56
CA ALA A 139 -30.87 7.61 29.80
C ALA A 139 -31.20 6.84 31.10
N ALA A 140 -30.74 7.52 32.17
CA ALA A 140 -31.30 7.59 33.53
C ALA A 140 -30.83 6.58 34.60
N ARG A 141 -30.01 7.15 35.49
CA ARG A 141 -29.81 6.86 36.92
C ARG A 141 -30.95 6.10 37.62
N CYS A 142 -30.56 5.17 38.51
CA CYS A 142 -31.09 5.09 39.88
C CYS A 142 -30.14 4.33 40.84
N ARG A 143 -29.63 5.05 41.84
CA ARG A 143 -29.45 4.64 43.25
C ARG A 143 -30.08 5.80 44.04
N ARG A 144 -30.96 5.66 45.01
CA ARG A 144 -31.55 4.52 45.74
C ARG A 144 -33.07 4.67 45.76
#